data_AF-X1FKW0-F1
#
_entry.id   AF-X1FKW0-F1
#
_cell.length_a   1.000
_cell.length_b   1.000
_cell.length_c   1.000
_cell.angle_alpha   90.00
_cell.angle_beta   90.00
_cell.angle_gamma   90.00
#
_symmetry.space_group_name_H-M   'P 1'
#
loop_
_entity.id
_entity.type
_entity.pdbx_description
1 polymer ?
#
loop_
_entity_poly.entity_id
_entity_poly.type
_entity_poly.pdbx_seq_one_letter_code
_entity_poly.pdbx_strand_id
1 'polypeptide(L)'
;KEKLVENKKLILTRIIDRERLESTGLGHNVALPHARVDTEREIAIAVGKSKAGINFDSIDHKKVHLIILIVWDPSLPGLFNHLFAGLAKFLRYQGFRQRVFGSKNKSELHGVLSEISLSLPQGDTIISRASLLMKLQEIEKKKKRAKKEQREKLKEQVDLIRQELDEALVDRYDRLMERYGFAVAEVDAGVCQGCNINVATGLSSAIEGSNDIYVCENCGKFMVASKNKEK
;
A
#
# COMPACT_ATOMS: atom_id res chain seq x y z
N LYS A 1 12.19 -19.05 16.09
CA LYS A 1 11.02 -18.73 15.23
C LYS A 1 10.06 -17.94 16.08
N GLU A 2 10.23 -16.63 16.10
CA GLU A 2 9.26 -15.74 16.73
C GLU A 2 7.92 -15.91 16.02
N LYS A 3 6.84 -16.00 16.80
CA LYS A 3 5.50 -16.08 16.25
C LYS A 3 5.09 -14.66 15.90
N LEU A 4 5.31 -14.28 14.65
CA LEU A 4 4.68 -13.16 13.94
C LEU A 4 3.15 -13.05 14.15
N VAL A 5 2.52 -14.14 14.60
CA VAL A 5 1.07 -14.31 14.70
C VAL A 5 0.75 -15.00 16.04
N GLU A 6 0.26 -14.23 17.01
CA GLU A 6 -0.13 -14.76 18.32
C GLU A 6 -1.62 -15.14 18.40
N ASN A 7 -2.51 -14.31 17.85
CA ASN A 7 -3.96 -14.50 17.97
C ASN A 7 -4.60 -15.07 16.68
N LYS A 8 -4.54 -16.40 16.54
CA LYS A 8 -5.11 -17.11 15.38
C LYS A 8 -6.61 -16.86 15.17
N LYS A 9 -7.39 -16.73 16.24
CA LYS A 9 -8.84 -16.49 16.15
C LYS A 9 -9.14 -15.14 15.54
N LEU A 10 -8.47 -14.09 16.03
CA LEU A 10 -8.61 -12.73 15.51
C LEU A 10 -8.26 -12.68 14.01
N ILE A 11 -7.16 -13.30 13.61
CA ILE A 11 -6.71 -13.33 12.21
C ILE A 11 -7.74 -14.03 11.33
N LEU A 12 -8.23 -15.20 11.77
CA LEU A 12 -9.26 -15.91 11.03
C LEU A 12 -10.52 -15.05 10.85
N THR A 13 -10.97 -14.37 11.91
CA THR A 13 -12.10 -13.44 11.84
C THR A 13 -11.84 -12.34 10.81
N ARG A 14 -10.67 -11.69 10.85
CA ARG A 14 -10.31 -10.62 9.89
C ARG A 14 -10.25 -11.10 8.44
N ILE A 15 -9.75 -12.32 8.21
CA ILE A 15 -9.73 -12.94 6.87
C ILE A 15 -11.16 -13.19 6.39
N ILE A 16 -12.00 -13.81 7.23
CA ILE A 16 -13.40 -14.12 6.87
C ILE A 16 -14.19 -12.83 6.62
N ASP A 17 -14.03 -11.81 7.46
CA ASP A 17 -14.70 -10.52 7.28
C ASP A 17 -14.31 -9.86 5.96
N ARG A 18 -13.03 -9.93 5.56
CA ARG A 18 -12.58 -9.44 4.24
C ARG A 18 -13.17 -10.25 3.09
N GLU A 19 -13.20 -11.56 3.20
CA GLU A 19 -13.71 -12.46 2.16
C GLU A 19 -15.22 -12.32 1.95
N ARG A 20 -15.97 -11.97 3.00
CA ARG A 20 -17.42 -11.71 2.94
C ARG A 20 -17.80 -10.45 2.16
N LEU A 21 -16.90 -9.49 2.03
CA LEU A 21 -17.17 -8.29 1.24
C LEU A 21 -17.28 -8.66 -0.24
N GLU A 22 -16.22 -9.28 -0.77
CA GLU A 22 -16.14 -9.82 -2.12
C GLU A 22 -15.08 -10.92 -2.15
N SER A 23 -15.32 -11.96 -2.95
CA SER A 23 -14.36 -13.06 -3.14
C SER A 23 -12.99 -12.53 -3.60
N THR A 24 -11.94 -13.05 -2.99
CA THR A 24 -10.54 -12.81 -3.41
C THR A 24 -10.06 -13.86 -4.43
N GLY A 25 -10.98 -14.65 -4.98
CA GLY A 25 -10.75 -15.58 -6.07
C GLY A 25 -10.55 -14.86 -7.41
N LEU A 26 -9.30 -14.73 -7.85
CA LEU A 26 -8.90 -14.02 -9.08
C LEU A 26 -9.29 -14.75 -10.38
N GLY A 27 -9.84 -15.96 -10.27
CA GLY A 27 -10.03 -16.88 -11.37
C GLY A 27 -8.75 -17.63 -11.72
N HIS A 28 -8.79 -18.42 -12.79
CA HIS A 28 -7.69 -19.29 -13.22
C HIS A 28 -7.18 -20.23 -12.10
N ASN A 29 -8.08 -20.69 -11.23
CA ASN A 29 -7.80 -21.57 -10.12
C ASN A 29 -6.92 -20.96 -9.00
N VAL A 30 -6.87 -19.63 -8.87
CA VAL A 30 -6.04 -18.91 -7.87
C VAL A 30 -6.89 -17.99 -6.99
N ALA A 31 -6.55 -17.88 -5.71
CA ALA A 31 -7.07 -16.86 -4.79
C ALA A 31 -5.93 -16.15 -4.02
N LEU A 32 -6.16 -14.88 -3.69
CA LEU A 32 -5.29 -14.04 -2.86
C LEU A 32 -6.01 -13.49 -1.61
N PRO A 33 -6.41 -14.35 -0.64
CA PRO A 33 -7.01 -13.86 0.59
C PRO A 33 -6.03 -12.97 1.34
N HIS A 34 -6.53 -11.89 1.93
CA HIS A 34 -5.68 -10.95 2.66
C HIS A 34 -6.41 -10.33 3.83
N ALA A 35 -5.67 -9.97 4.89
CA ALA A 35 -6.27 -9.32 6.06
C ALA A 35 -5.30 -8.32 6.72
N ARG A 36 -5.90 -7.24 7.21
CA ARG A 36 -5.26 -6.23 8.05
C ARG A 36 -5.19 -6.73 9.49
N VAL A 37 -4.00 -6.90 10.02
CA VAL A 37 -3.74 -7.38 11.38
C VAL A 37 -2.49 -6.68 11.89
N ASP A 38 -2.47 -6.28 13.15
CA ASP A 38 -1.24 -5.80 13.80
C ASP A 38 -0.20 -6.93 13.80
N THR A 39 0.86 -6.74 13.02
CA THR A 39 1.96 -7.70 12.81
C THR A 39 3.30 -7.02 13.02
N GLU A 40 3.35 -5.99 13.88
CA GLU A 40 4.56 -5.27 14.27
C GLU A 40 5.41 -4.80 13.08
N ARG A 41 4.75 -4.25 12.04
CA ARG A 41 5.39 -3.81 10.78
C ARG A 41 6.05 -4.94 9.98
N GLU A 42 5.52 -6.15 10.06
CA GLU A 42 5.91 -7.24 9.16
C GLU A 42 4.75 -7.69 8.27
N ILE A 43 5.07 -8.44 7.21
CA ILE A 43 4.07 -9.11 6.36
C ILE A 43 4.29 -10.62 6.46
N ALA A 44 3.23 -11.35 6.75
CA ALA A 44 3.22 -12.80 6.79
C ALA A 44 2.49 -13.38 5.57
N ILE A 45 3.14 -14.32 4.87
CA ILE A 45 2.59 -14.99 3.69
C ILE A 45 2.51 -16.49 3.94
N ALA A 46 1.36 -17.08 3.61
CA ALA A 46 1.17 -18.53 3.60
C ALA A 46 0.68 -18.99 2.23
N VAL A 47 1.30 -20.04 1.69
CA VAL A 47 0.93 -20.61 0.40
C VAL A 47 0.42 -22.03 0.57
N GLY A 48 -0.77 -22.29 0.04
CA GLY A 48 -1.41 -23.60 0.06
C GLY A 48 -1.80 -24.04 -1.35
N LYS A 49 -1.61 -25.33 -1.64
CA LYS A 49 -2.09 -25.95 -2.88
C LYS A 49 -3.08 -27.08 -2.56
N SER A 50 -4.29 -26.99 -3.09
CA SER A 50 -5.33 -28.01 -2.98
C SER A 50 -5.42 -28.83 -4.27
N LYS A 51 -5.25 -30.16 -4.17
CA LYS A 51 -5.42 -31.06 -5.32
C LYS A 51 -6.89 -31.15 -5.77
N ALA A 52 -7.81 -31.24 -4.82
CA ALA A 52 -9.24 -31.35 -5.11
C ALA A 52 -9.89 -30.03 -5.56
N GLY A 53 -9.24 -28.90 -5.26
CA GLY A 53 -9.78 -27.57 -5.44
C GLY A 53 -10.82 -27.21 -4.36
N ILE A 54 -11.01 -25.91 -4.14
CA ILE A 54 -11.93 -25.36 -3.13
C ILE A 54 -12.93 -24.48 -3.86
N ASN A 55 -14.23 -24.59 -3.53
CA ASN A 55 -15.19 -23.60 -4.00
C ASN A 55 -14.94 -22.30 -3.24
N PHE A 56 -14.60 -21.25 -3.97
CA PHE A 56 -14.13 -19.98 -3.42
C PHE A 56 -14.92 -18.80 -3.99
N ASP A 57 -16.05 -19.08 -4.65
CA ASP A 57 -16.87 -18.10 -5.37
C ASP A 57 -16.03 -17.19 -6.28
N SER A 58 -15.08 -17.80 -7.00
CA SER A 58 -14.18 -17.07 -7.90
C SER A 58 -14.94 -16.40 -9.03
N ILE A 59 -14.35 -15.34 -9.59
CA ILE A 59 -14.93 -14.56 -10.69
C ILE A 59 -15.25 -15.39 -11.94
N ASP A 60 -14.53 -16.49 -12.17
CA ASP A 60 -14.73 -17.41 -13.30
C ASP A 60 -15.50 -18.69 -12.92
N HIS A 61 -16.03 -18.75 -11.70
CA HIS A 61 -16.76 -19.88 -11.11
C HIS A 61 -15.99 -21.21 -11.09
N LYS A 62 -14.66 -21.19 -11.23
CA LYS A 62 -13.82 -22.38 -11.14
C LYS A 62 -13.31 -22.61 -9.72
N LYS A 63 -13.08 -23.87 -9.36
CA LYS A 63 -12.45 -24.20 -8.08
C LYS A 63 -11.05 -23.59 -7.98
N VAL A 64 -10.70 -23.07 -6.82
CA VAL A 64 -9.36 -22.57 -6.50
C VAL A 64 -8.48 -23.73 -6.07
N HIS A 65 -7.31 -23.84 -6.70
CA HIS A 65 -6.30 -24.86 -6.39
C HIS A 65 -5.05 -24.25 -5.73
N LEU A 66 -4.79 -22.96 -5.91
CA LEU A 66 -3.70 -22.23 -5.27
C LEU A 66 -4.25 -21.08 -4.42
N ILE A 67 -3.86 -21.04 -3.16
CA ILE A 67 -4.19 -19.96 -2.23
C ILE A 67 -2.88 -19.35 -1.74
N ILE A 68 -2.74 -18.03 -1.87
CA ILE A 68 -1.66 -17.26 -1.26
C ILE A 68 -2.32 -16.28 -0.29
N LEU A 69 -2.30 -16.63 1.00
CA LEU A 69 -2.83 -15.82 2.09
C LEU A 69 -1.78 -14.79 2.51
N ILE A 70 -2.20 -13.52 2.65
CA ILE A 70 -1.35 -12.41 3.05
C ILE A 70 -1.93 -11.73 4.30
N VAL A 71 -1.17 -11.70 5.38
CA VAL A 71 -1.51 -10.91 6.57
C VAL A 71 -0.49 -9.79 6.69
N TRP A 72 -0.96 -8.57 6.91
CA TRP A 72 -0.10 -7.39 6.87
C TRP A 72 -0.51 -6.33 7.88
N ASP A 73 0.50 -5.61 8.38
CA ASP A 73 0.35 -4.50 9.30
C ASP A 73 -0.30 -3.31 8.60
N PRO A 74 -1.41 -2.74 9.10
CA PRO A 74 -2.03 -1.53 8.55
C PRO A 74 -1.07 -0.35 8.37
N SER A 75 0.06 -0.33 9.07
CA SER A 75 1.15 0.65 8.89
C SER A 75 1.97 0.44 7.61
N LEU A 76 1.66 -0.55 6.76
CA LEU A 76 2.43 -0.90 5.56
C LEU A 76 1.58 -0.96 4.26
N PRO A 77 0.66 -0.01 3.98
CA PRO A 77 -0.25 -0.12 2.85
C PRO A 77 0.47 -0.08 1.50
N GLY A 78 1.51 0.74 1.34
CA GLY A 78 2.29 0.80 0.10
C GLY A 78 3.04 -0.50 -0.20
N LEU A 79 3.68 -1.07 0.84
CA LEU A 79 4.38 -2.35 0.74
C LEU A 79 3.41 -3.48 0.38
N PHE A 80 2.25 -3.53 1.05
CA PHE A 80 1.19 -4.48 0.73
C PHE A 80 0.68 -4.32 -0.71
N ASN A 81 0.39 -3.09 -1.16
CA ASN A 81 -0.10 -2.82 -2.51
C ASN A 81 0.90 -3.28 -3.58
N HIS A 82 2.18 -2.97 -3.41
CA HIS A 82 3.25 -3.40 -4.33
C HIS A 82 3.38 -4.93 -4.37
N LEU A 83 3.37 -5.58 -3.21
CA LEU A 83 3.38 -7.03 -3.10
C LEU A 83 2.17 -7.64 -3.84
N PHE A 84 0.96 -7.14 -3.55
CA PHE A 84 -0.28 -7.64 -4.12
C PHE A 84 -0.32 -7.45 -5.65
N ALA A 85 0.04 -6.27 -6.15
CA ALA A 85 0.10 -5.98 -7.58
C ALA A 85 1.12 -6.88 -8.31
N GLY A 86 2.30 -7.09 -7.70
CA GLY A 86 3.31 -8.02 -8.20
C GLY A 86 2.76 -9.44 -8.29
N LEU A 87 2.22 -9.97 -7.19
CA LEU A 87 1.62 -11.31 -7.16
C LEU A 87 0.51 -11.47 -8.21
N ALA A 88 -0.45 -10.54 -8.25
CA ALA A 88 -1.56 -10.59 -9.19
C ALA A 88 -1.08 -10.61 -10.65
N LYS A 89 -0.07 -9.80 -11.00
CA LYS A 89 0.52 -9.77 -12.34
C LYS A 89 1.12 -11.12 -12.75
N PHE A 90 1.95 -11.72 -11.89
CA PHE A 90 2.57 -13.01 -12.19
C PHE A 90 1.57 -14.16 -12.24
N LEU A 91 0.59 -14.17 -11.33
CA LEU A 91 -0.46 -15.18 -11.27
C LEU A 91 -1.40 -15.15 -12.48
N ARG A 92 -1.50 -14.01 -13.19
CA ARG A 92 -2.23 -13.92 -14.46
C ARG A 92 -1.48 -14.53 -15.66
N TYR A 93 -0.17 -14.77 -15.56
CA TYR A 93 0.59 -15.41 -16.64
C TYR A 93 0.40 -16.94 -16.65
N GLN A 94 -0.12 -17.48 -17.76
CA GLN A 94 -0.45 -18.90 -17.87
C GLN A 94 0.77 -19.82 -17.68
N GLY A 95 1.91 -19.48 -18.28
CA GLY A 95 3.12 -20.29 -18.16
C GLY A 95 3.63 -20.37 -16.71
N PHE A 96 3.45 -19.29 -15.94
CA PHE A 96 3.79 -19.29 -14.51
C PHE A 96 2.84 -20.21 -13.72
N ARG A 97 1.52 -20.09 -13.95
CA ARG A 97 0.54 -20.99 -13.33
C ARG A 97 0.81 -22.46 -13.63
N GLN A 98 1.16 -22.80 -14.86
CA GLN A 98 1.49 -24.17 -15.23
C GLN A 98 2.66 -24.73 -14.42
N ARG A 99 3.73 -23.95 -14.23
CA ARG A 99 4.86 -24.34 -13.36
C ARG A 99 4.45 -24.48 -11.90
N VAL A 100 3.66 -23.53 -11.38
CA VAL A 100 3.14 -23.58 -10.00
C VAL A 100 2.29 -24.84 -9.79
N PHE A 101 1.35 -25.14 -10.69
CA PHE A 101 0.51 -26.33 -10.56
C PHE A 101 1.30 -27.63 -10.76
N GLY A 102 2.29 -27.63 -11.65
CA GLY A 102 3.19 -28.75 -11.93
C GLY A 102 4.18 -29.11 -10.81
N SER A 103 4.44 -28.20 -9.86
CA SER A 103 5.32 -28.47 -8.72
C SER A 103 4.88 -29.70 -7.90
N LYS A 104 5.77 -30.63 -7.62
CA LYS A 104 5.44 -31.89 -6.93
C LYS A 104 5.60 -31.82 -5.43
N ASN A 105 6.44 -30.90 -4.96
CA ASN A 105 6.77 -30.75 -3.54
C ASN A 105 6.93 -29.26 -3.16
N LYS A 106 7.07 -29.02 -1.85
CA LYS A 106 7.23 -27.68 -1.28
C LYS A 106 8.45 -26.94 -1.85
N SER A 107 9.55 -27.63 -2.12
CA SER A 107 10.78 -27.02 -2.62
C SER A 107 10.62 -26.51 -4.05
N GLU A 108 10.02 -27.30 -4.93
CA GLU A 108 9.71 -26.90 -6.31
C GLU A 108 8.72 -25.73 -6.33
N LEU A 109 7.66 -25.80 -5.51
CA LEU A 109 6.69 -24.70 -5.41
C LEU A 109 7.37 -23.41 -4.95
N HIS A 110 8.20 -23.50 -3.91
CA HIS A 110 8.98 -22.37 -3.42
C HIS A 110 9.89 -21.81 -4.52
N GLY A 111 10.61 -22.67 -5.24
CA GLY A 111 11.50 -22.26 -6.34
C GLY A 111 10.78 -21.44 -7.42
N VAL A 112 9.61 -21.90 -7.87
CA VAL A 112 8.79 -21.16 -8.86
C VAL A 112 8.31 -19.82 -8.28
N LEU A 113 7.88 -19.79 -7.02
CA LEU A 113 7.40 -18.55 -6.39
C LEU A 113 8.53 -17.55 -6.14
N SER A 114 9.76 -18.00 -5.90
CA SER A 114 10.93 -17.13 -5.75
C SER A 114 11.34 -16.42 -7.05
N GLU A 115 10.82 -16.84 -8.22
CA GLU A 115 11.00 -16.11 -9.49
C GLU A 115 10.19 -14.80 -9.54
N ILE A 116 9.22 -14.62 -8.63
CA ILE A 116 8.42 -13.39 -8.54
C ILE A 116 9.36 -12.27 -8.07
N SER A 117 9.88 -11.51 -9.02
CA SER A 117 10.61 -10.28 -8.72
C SER A 117 9.61 -9.20 -8.33
N LEU A 118 9.58 -8.86 -7.05
CA LEU A 118 8.83 -7.74 -6.53
C LEU A 118 9.73 -6.51 -6.56
N SER A 119 9.34 -5.50 -7.34
CA SER A 119 9.92 -4.16 -7.21
C SER A 119 9.31 -3.50 -5.96
N LEU A 120 9.83 -3.91 -4.81
CA LEU A 120 9.58 -3.20 -3.56
C LEU A 120 10.41 -1.91 -3.60
N PRO A 121 9.85 -0.74 -3.27
CA PRO A 121 10.65 0.47 -3.16
C PRO A 121 11.78 0.21 -2.16
N GLN A 122 13.03 0.29 -2.62
CA GLN A 122 14.19 0.14 -1.73
C GLN A 122 14.20 1.32 -0.76
N GLY A 123 14.08 1.02 0.53
CA GLY A 123 13.95 2.00 1.60
C GLY A 123 12.53 2.00 2.15
N ASP A 124 12.22 1.04 3.01
CA ASP A 124 11.02 1.05 3.84
C ASP A 124 11.14 2.17 4.90
N THR A 125 10.99 3.42 4.46
CA THR A 125 10.20 4.34 5.26
C THR A 125 8.82 4.26 4.64
N ILE A 126 7.90 3.70 5.40
CA ILE A 126 6.46 3.86 5.22
C ILE A 126 6.18 5.23 4.57
N ILE A 127 5.95 5.28 3.24
CA ILE A 127 5.56 6.53 2.61
C ILE A 127 4.10 6.68 2.95
N SER A 128 3.81 7.39 4.04
CA SER A 128 2.44 7.73 4.41
C SER A 128 1.72 8.36 3.21
N ARG A 129 0.39 8.20 3.13
CA ARG A 129 -0.40 8.88 2.08
C ARG A 129 -0.14 10.39 2.10
N ALA A 130 0.13 10.95 3.27
CA ALA A 130 0.53 12.34 3.45
C ALA A 130 1.92 12.64 2.86
N SER A 131 2.89 11.73 2.95
CA SER A 131 4.18 11.82 2.27
C SER A 131 4.08 11.73 0.74
N LEU A 132 3.14 10.95 0.20
CA LEU A 132 2.84 10.96 -1.24
C LEU A 132 2.34 12.32 -1.70
N LEU A 133 1.42 12.94 -0.94
CA LEU A 133 0.93 14.30 -1.20
C LEU A 133 2.08 15.33 -1.13
N MET A 134 3.00 15.19 -0.16
CA MET A 134 4.18 16.07 -0.06
C MET A 134 5.09 15.91 -1.27
N LYS A 135 5.36 14.66 -1.69
CA LYS A 135 6.16 14.37 -2.89
C LYS A 135 5.51 14.91 -4.17
N LEU A 136 4.19 14.77 -4.30
CA LEU A 136 3.41 15.35 -5.40
C LEU A 136 3.61 16.87 -5.47
N GLN A 137 3.49 17.56 -4.33
CA GLN A 137 3.72 19.00 -4.21
C GLN A 137 5.13 19.42 -4.63
N GLU A 138 6.17 18.69 -4.18
CA GLU A 138 7.54 18.97 -4.57
C GLU A 138 7.75 18.81 -6.09
N ILE A 139 7.21 17.74 -6.67
CA ILE A 139 7.32 17.47 -8.11
C ILE A 139 6.60 18.54 -8.92
N GLU A 140 5.39 18.94 -8.54
CA GLU A 140 4.64 20.00 -9.22
C GLU A 140 5.36 21.35 -9.15
N LYS A 141 5.94 21.69 -7.99
CA LYS A 141 6.78 22.88 -7.84
C LYS A 141 8.04 22.80 -8.74
N LYS A 142 8.70 21.65 -8.82
CA LYS A 142 9.86 21.43 -9.71
C LYS A 142 9.47 21.53 -11.18
N LYS A 143 8.33 20.98 -11.58
CA LYS A 143 7.81 20.99 -12.96
C LYS A 143 7.57 22.41 -13.49
N LYS A 144 7.26 23.39 -12.63
CA LYS A 144 7.15 24.82 -13.00
C LYS A 144 8.48 25.42 -13.48
N ARG A 145 9.62 24.87 -13.07
CA ARG A 145 10.97 25.38 -13.36
C ARG A 145 11.80 24.46 -14.28
N ALA A 146 11.24 23.33 -14.69
CA ALA A 146 11.96 22.28 -15.44
C ALA A 146 11.96 22.50 -16.97
N LYS A 147 13.02 22.00 -17.65
CA LYS A 147 13.12 21.96 -19.11
C LYS A 147 12.13 20.95 -19.72
N LYS A 148 11.80 21.08 -21.01
CA LYS A 148 10.76 20.29 -21.71
C LYS A 148 10.90 18.78 -21.52
N GLU A 149 12.10 18.22 -21.73
CA GLU A 149 12.37 16.78 -21.56
C GLU A 149 12.21 16.30 -20.10
N GLN A 150 12.59 17.14 -19.14
CA GLN A 150 12.43 16.80 -17.72
C GLN A 150 10.97 16.90 -17.27
N ARG A 151 10.15 17.76 -17.91
CA ARG A 151 8.72 17.88 -17.61
C ARG A 151 7.94 16.63 -17.96
N GLU A 152 8.32 15.90 -19.01
CA GLU A 152 7.68 14.63 -19.39
C GLU A 152 7.94 13.55 -18.34
N LYS A 153 9.20 13.35 -17.94
CA LYS A 153 9.56 12.42 -16.85
C LYS A 153 8.87 12.76 -15.53
N LEU A 154 8.81 14.05 -15.18
CA LEU A 154 8.10 14.49 -13.97
C LEU A 154 6.58 14.28 -14.09
N LYS A 155 6.01 14.38 -15.30
CA LYS A 155 4.57 14.12 -15.52
C LYS A 155 4.23 12.65 -15.27
N GLU A 156 5.03 11.72 -15.78
CA GLU A 156 4.85 10.29 -15.51
C GLU A 156 4.88 9.99 -14.00
N GLN A 157 5.80 10.61 -13.25
CA GLN A 157 5.85 10.47 -11.80
C GLN A 157 4.62 11.05 -11.09
N VAL A 158 4.10 12.18 -11.56
CA VAL A 158 2.84 12.76 -11.04
C VAL A 158 1.68 11.82 -11.26
N ASP A 159 1.56 11.27 -12.48
CA ASP A 159 0.45 10.40 -12.85
C ASP A 159 0.44 9.12 -12.01
N LEU A 160 1.61 8.53 -11.75
CA LEU A 160 1.76 7.38 -10.85
C LEU A 160 1.35 7.72 -9.41
N ILE A 161 1.81 8.85 -8.86
CA ILE A 161 1.44 9.24 -7.48
C ILE A 161 -0.06 9.49 -7.37
N ARG A 162 -0.68 10.11 -8.38
CA ARG A 162 -2.12 10.38 -8.40
C ARG A 162 -2.95 9.10 -8.45
N GLN A 163 -2.47 8.05 -9.13
CA GLN A 163 -3.15 6.74 -9.17
C GLN A 163 -3.14 6.00 -7.82
N GLU A 164 -2.18 6.30 -6.94
CA GLU A 164 -2.09 5.72 -5.59
C GLU A 164 -2.92 6.47 -4.54
N LEU A 165 -3.53 7.61 -4.90
CA LEU A 165 -4.33 8.45 -4.01
C LEU A 165 -5.82 8.37 -4.38
N ASP A 166 -6.68 8.37 -3.37
CA ASP A 166 -8.14 8.39 -3.59
C ASP A 166 -8.57 9.69 -4.30
N GLU A 167 -9.53 9.61 -5.24
CA GLU A 167 -9.98 10.75 -6.07
C GLU A 167 -10.33 12.00 -5.23
N ALA A 168 -11.03 11.82 -4.11
CA ALA A 168 -11.38 12.91 -3.21
C ALA A 168 -10.18 13.64 -2.59
N LEU A 169 -9.06 12.94 -2.36
CA LEU A 169 -7.81 13.54 -1.86
C LEU A 169 -7.12 14.34 -2.95
N VAL A 170 -7.08 13.79 -4.17
CA VAL A 170 -6.51 14.46 -5.35
C VAL A 170 -7.28 15.76 -5.64
N ASP A 171 -8.61 15.71 -5.66
CA ASP A 171 -9.46 16.88 -5.85
C ASP A 171 -9.22 17.98 -4.81
N ARG A 172 -9.10 17.59 -3.54
CA ARG A 172 -8.80 18.53 -2.46
C ARG A 172 -7.41 19.13 -2.62
N TYR A 173 -6.43 18.30 -2.96
CA TYR A 173 -5.05 18.71 -3.20
C TYR A 173 -4.99 19.74 -4.34
N ASP A 174 -5.65 19.46 -5.47
CA ASP A 174 -5.65 20.35 -6.65
C ASP A 174 -6.30 21.71 -6.31
N ARG A 175 -7.44 21.71 -5.60
CA ARG A 175 -8.06 22.96 -5.11
C ARG A 175 -7.14 23.80 -4.22
N LEU A 176 -6.37 23.16 -3.34
CA LEU A 176 -5.43 23.85 -2.46
C LEU A 176 -4.20 24.37 -3.21
N MET A 177 -3.67 23.60 -4.16
CA MET A 177 -2.55 24.01 -5.01
C MET A 177 -2.92 25.18 -5.92
N GLU A 178 -4.12 25.16 -6.51
CA GLU A 178 -4.63 26.24 -7.34
C GLU A 178 -4.82 27.53 -6.53
N ARG A 179 -5.44 27.44 -5.35
CA ARG A 179 -5.75 28.60 -4.51
C ARG A 179 -4.54 29.20 -3.79
N TYR A 180 -3.68 28.36 -3.23
CA TYR A 180 -2.62 28.81 -2.30
C TYR A 180 -1.20 28.52 -2.81
N GLY A 181 -1.02 27.74 -3.88
CA GLY A 181 0.29 27.34 -4.39
C GLY A 181 0.98 26.22 -3.59
N PHE A 182 0.34 25.74 -2.51
CA PHE A 182 0.77 24.59 -1.71
C PHE A 182 -0.41 24.00 -0.92
N ALA A 183 -0.49 22.68 -0.89
CA ALA A 183 -1.54 21.87 -0.27
C ALA A 183 -1.10 21.11 0.99
N VAL A 184 0.22 20.89 1.15
CA VAL A 184 0.80 20.11 2.25
C VAL A 184 1.72 21.00 3.09
N ALA A 185 1.55 20.91 4.40
CA ALA A 185 2.32 21.63 5.41
C ALA A 185 3.01 20.64 6.36
N GLU A 186 4.23 20.96 6.77
CA GLU A 186 4.89 20.23 7.84
C GLU A 186 4.33 20.66 9.20
N VAL A 187 4.34 19.73 10.15
CA VAL A 187 4.19 20.02 11.57
C VAL A 187 5.55 19.84 12.21
N ASP A 188 6.04 20.93 12.80
CA ASP A 188 7.32 21.00 13.49
C ASP A 188 7.11 21.62 14.86
N ALA A 189 7.65 20.99 15.90
CA ALA A 189 7.47 21.38 17.30
C ALA A 189 6.00 21.68 17.69
N GLY A 190 5.04 20.92 17.15
CA GLY A 190 3.61 21.11 17.39
C GLY A 190 2.99 22.30 16.63
N VAL A 191 3.71 22.92 15.71
CA VAL A 191 3.26 24.07 14.92
C VAL A 191 3.06 23.67 13.46
N CYS A 192 1.89 23.98 12.90
CA CYS A 192 1.63 23.83 11.47
C CYS A 192 2.36 24.92 10.69
N GLN A 193 3.37 24.55 9.91
CA GLN A 193 4.21 25.46 9.12
C GLN A 193 3.46 26.11 7.94
N GLY A 194 2.21 25.70 7.68
CA GLY A 194 1.38 26.29 6.65
C GLY A 194 0.59 27.52 7.10
N CYS A 195 0.35 27.68 8.41
CA CYS A 195 -0.41 28.82 8.96
C CYS A 195 0.15 29.35 10.29
N ASN A 196 1.22 28.75 10.79
CA ASN A 196 1.92 29.10 12.02
C ASN A 196 1.04 29.06 13.28
N ILE A 197 0.07 28.14 13.30
CA ILE A 197 -0.80 27.89 14.45
C ILE A 197 -0.42 26.57 15.12
N ASN A 198 -0.53 26.55 16.45
CA ASN A 198 -0.34 25.37 17.27
C ASN A 198 -1.38 24.30 16.91
N VAL A 199 -0.90 23.09 16.64
CA VAL A 199 -1.69 21.89 16.45
C VAL A 199 -1.93 21.26 17.82
N ALA A 200 -3.12 20.69 18.04
CA ALA A 200 -3.41 19.97 19.28
C ALA A 200 -2.33 18.91 19.58
N THR A 201 -1.86 18.83 20.82
CA THR A 201 -0.72 17.98 21.21
C THR A 201 -0.91 16.50 20.84
N GLY A 202 -2.14 15.98 21.00
CA GLY A 202 -2.49 14.62 20.59
C GLY A 202 -2.41 14.42 19.08
N LEU A 203 -2.83 15.42 18.30
CA LEU A 203 -2.76 15.41 16.83
C LEU A 203 -1.31 15.53 16.34
N SER A 204 -0.48 16.39 16.96
CA SER A 204 0.95 16.48 16.62
C SER A 204 1.67 15.14 16.84
N SER A 205 1.36 14.44 17.93
CA SER A 205 1.94 13.12 18.21
C SER A 205 1.42 12.05 17.24
N ALA A 206 0.14 12.12 16.87
CA ALA A 206 -0.49 11.17 15.95
C ALA A 206 -0.01 11.31 14.50
N ILE A 207 0.53 12.46 14.10
CA ILE A 207 1.11 12.68 12.76
C ILE A 207 2.49 12.01 12.65
N GLU A 208 3.23 11.87 13.74
CA GLU A 208 4.56 11.25 13.74
C GLU A 208 4.44 9.74 13.48
N GLY A 209 4.92 9.28 12.32
CA GLY A 209 4.96 7.86 11.97
C GLY A 209 3.62 7.23 11.60
N SER A 210 2.56 8.02 11.44
CA SER A 210 1.25 7.53 10.98
C SER A 210 1.12 7.52 9.45
N ASN A 211 0.27 6.60 8.96
CA ASN A 211 -0.16 6.53 7.56
C ASN A 211 -1.43 7.28 7.23
N ASP A 212 -2.10 7.81 8.24
CA ASP A 212 -3.36 8.50 8.07
C ASP A 212 -3.16 9.89 7.45
N ILE A 213 -4.25 10.38 6.84
CA ILE A 213 -4.32 11.73 6.32
C ILE A 213 -4.84 12.65 7.42
N TYR A 214 -3.96 13.51 7.92
CA TYR A 214 -4.34 14.58 8.83
C TYR A 214 -4.47 15.90 8.10
N VAL A 215 -5.41 16.71 8.55
CA VAL A 215 -5.73 18.01 7.98
C VAL A 215 -5.67 19.04 9.10
N CYS A 216 -4.99 20.15 8.86
CA CYS A 216 -4.98 21.27 9.79
C CYS A 216 -6.39 21.87 9.91
N GLU A 217 -6.92 21.90 11.12
CA GLU A 217 -8.27 22.45 11.39
C GLU A 217 -8.36 23.96 11.11
N ASN A 218 -7.23 24.68 11.17
CA ASN A 218 -7.19 26.12 10.92
C ASN A 218 -7.11 26.46 9.42
N CYS A 219 -6.14 25.89 8.70
CA CYS A 219 -5.89 26.28 7.30
C CYS A 219 -6.32 25.24 6.26
N GLY A 220 -6.82 24.08 6.70
CA GLY A 220 -7.34 23.02 5.84
C GLY A 220 -6.30 22.28 5.01
N LYS A 221 -5.00 22.52 5.23
CA LYS A 221 -3.90 21.85 4.52
C LYS A 221 -3.65 20.46 5.08
N PHE A 222 -3.14 19.56 4.24
CA PHE A 222 -2.67 18.27 4.71
C PHE A 222 -1.42 18.46 5.58
N MET A 223 -1.31 17.66 6.64
CA MET A 223 -0.19 17.73 7.59
C MET A 223 0.71 16.51 7.45
N VAL A 224 2.02 16.74 7.47
CA VAL A 224 3.06 15.70 7.57
C VAL A 224 4.01 16.03 8.71
N ALA A 225 4.62 15.02 9.32
CA ALA A 225 5.70 15.25 10.29
C ALA A 225 6.91 15.87 9.59
N SER A 226 7.57 16.84 10.23
CA SER A 226 8.84 17.37 9.71
C SER A 226 9.92 16.29 9.70
N LYS A 227 10.73 16.26 8.65
CA LYS A 227 11.82 15.28 8.49
C LYS A 227 13.06 15.59 9.34
N ASN A 228 13.11 16.75 10.00
CA ASN A 228 14.26 17.20 10.79
C ASN A 228 14.31 16.62 12.21
N LYS A 229 14.25 15.28 12.34
CA LYS A 229 14.67 14.58 13.57
C LYS A 229 15.89 13.70 13.27
N GLU A 230 16.96 14.32 12.77
CA GLU A 230 18.30 13.84 13.07
C GLU A 230 18.72 14.50 14.40
N LYS A 231 18.85 13.67 15.44
CA LYS A 231 19.68 14.02 16.59
C LYS A 231 21.13 13.69 16.26
#